data_AF-R0KIU1-F1
#
_entry.id   AF-R0KIU1-F1
#
_cell.length_a   1.000
_cell.length_b   1.000
_cell.length_c   1.000
_cell.angle_alpha   90.00
_cell.angle_beta   90.00
_cell.angle_gamma   90.00
#
_symmetry.space_group_name_H-M   'P 1'
#
loop_
_entity.id
_entity.type
_entity.pdbx_description
1 polymer ?
#
loop_
_entity_poly.entity_id
_entity_poly.type
_entity_poly.pdbx_seq_one_letter_code
_entity_poly.pdbx_strand_id
1 'polypeptide(L)'
;MVSCSRCAKKQLPCKLSSLNQKCANCVRANCALCEPESQPLPDFSKIDKEMSRLEKMEDEEEARLRVEEDMAEAALLRARQAREKLSRLRKQKKLLRRREQELFDRGLSTAEELEALEQLEEFNSKLSSANVEAPLGAAVVDWSFLWNIGDTGPSAGGSS
;
A
#
# COMPACT_ATOMS: atom_id res chain seq x y z
N MET A 1 56.73 -23.22 -24.03
CA MET A 1 58.11 -23.50 -23.61
C MET A 1 58.94 -22.26 -23.84
N VAL A 2 59.61 -21.73 -22.82
CA VAL A 2 60.40 -20.50 -22.95
C VAL A 2 61.74 -20.84 -23.59
N SER A 3 62.04 -20.25 -24.75
CA SER A 3 63.34 -20.33 -25.41
C SER A 3 64.31 -19.33 -24.82
N CYS A 4 65.62 -19.61 -24.83
CA CYS A 4 66.61 -18.56 -24.60
C CYS A 4 66.73 -17.64 -25.81
N SER A 5 67.11 -16.40 -25.57
CA SER A 5 67.31 -15.37 -26.59
C SER A 5 68.17 -15.84 -27.77
N ARG A 6 69.22 -16.64 -27.53
CA ARG A 6 70.08 -17.20 -28.59
C ARG A 6 69.37 -18.27 -29.43
N CYS A 7 68.70 -19.23 -28.79
CA CYS A 7 68.03 -20.32 -29.51
C CYS A 7 66.81 -19.81 -30.26
N ALA A 8 66.09 -18.81 -29.72
CA ALA A 8 65.02 -18.12 -30.42
C ALA A 8 65.52 -17.44 -31.70
N LYS A 9 66.59 -16.64 -31.61
CA LYS A 9 67.20 -15.96 -32.78
C LYS A 9 67.72 -16.94 -33.85
N LYS A 10 68.24 -18.09 -33.43
CA LYS A 10 68.75 -19.13 -34.35
C LYS A 10 67.70 -20.17 -34.75
N GLN A 11 66.45 -20.03 -34.29
CA GLN A 11 65.36 -20.98 -34.49
C GLN A 11 65.75 -22.43 -34.16
N LEU A 12 66.54 -22.61 -33.10
CA LEU A 12 66.98 -23.92 -32.62
C LEU A 12 66.03 -24.43 -31.53
N PRO A 13 65.80 -25.76 -31.44
CA PRO A 13 65.00 -26.34 -30.37
C PRO A 13 65.67 -26.11 -29.02
N CYS A 14 65.11 -25.20 -28.23
CA CYS A 14 65.65 -24.81 -26.93
C CYS A 14 65.09 -25.71 -25.83
N LYS A 15 65.93 -26.58 -25.27
CA LYS A 15 65.62 -27.34 -24.05
C LYS A 15 66.24 -26.62 -22.86
N LEU A 16 65.55 -25.60 -22.36
CA LEU A 16 65.89 -24.93 -21.10
C LEU A 16 65.22 -25.71 -19.96
N SER A 17 66.00 -26.15 -18.96
CA SER A 17 65.49 -26.80 -17.75
C SER A 17 65.82 -25.94 -16.53
N SER A 18 64.97 -25.95 -15.52
CA SER A 18 65.20 -25.20 -14.26
C SER A 18 66.43 -25.69 -13.48
N LEU A 19 66.87 -26.92 -13.72
CA LEU A 19 68.02 -27.55 -13.06
C LEU A 19 69.36 -27.12 -13.65
N ASN A 20 69.40 -26.60 -14.88
CA ASN A 20 70.63 -26.22 -15.56
C ASN A 20 70.58 -24.75 -15.97
N GLN A 21 71.63 -24.00 -15.61
CA GLN A 21 71.77 -22.58 -15.95
C GLN A 21 71.90 -22.32 -17.47
N LYS A 22 72.15 -23.35 -18.29
CA LYS A 22 72.32 -23.25 -19.74
C LYS A 22 71.58 -24.38 -20.46
N CYS A 23 70.93 -24.07 -21.59
CA CYS A 23 70.37 -25.09 -22.46
C CYS A 23 71.47 -25.85 -23.22
N ALA A 24 71.16 -27.07 -23.67
CA ALA A 24 72.12 -27.95 -24.35
C ALA A 24 72.84 -27.29 -25.54
N ASN A 25 72.15 -26.46 -26.32
CA ASN A 25 72.74 -25.77 -27.47
C ASN A 25 73.68 -24.63 -27.06
N CYS A 26 73.36 -23.91 -25.97
CA CYS A 26 74.24 -22.87 -25.45
C CYS A 26 75.49 -23.43 -24.79
N VAL A 27 75.40 -24.61 -24.15
CA VAL A 27 76.56 -25.35 -23.64
C VAL A 27 77.47 -25.77 -24.79
N ARG A 28 76.94 -26.40 -25.84
CA ARG A 28 77.72 -26.84 -27.02
C ARG A 28 78.42 -25.70 -27.75
N ALA A 29 77.78 -24.53 -27.77
CA ALA A 29 78.33 -23.36 -28.44
C ALA A 29 79.14 -22.44 -27.50
N ASN A 30 79.47 -22.93 -26.30
CA ASN A 30 80.25 -22.24 -25.27
C ASN A 30 79.80 -20.78 -25.01
N CYS A 31 78.50 -20.59 -24.86
CA CYS A 31 77.92 -19.25 -24.63
C CYS A 31 78.08 -18.88 -23.16
N ALA A 32 78.46 -17.62 -22.88
CA ALA A 32 78.50 -17.12 -21.50
C ALA A 32 77.09 -17.06 -20.88
N LEU A 33 76.10 -16.57 -21.62
CA LEU A 33 74.74 -16.31 -21.12
C LEU A 33 73.69 -17.17 -21.85
N CYS A 34 72.74 -17.72 -21.09
CA CYS A 34 71.60 -18.47 -21.61
C CYS A 34 70.30 -17.99 -20.94
N GLU A 35 69.97 -16.73 -21.19
CA GLU A 35 68.82 -16.08 -20.58
C GLU A 35 67.52 -16.43 -21.31
N PRO A 36 66.44 -16.79 -20.58
CA PRO A 36 65.12 -16.94 -21.16
C PRO A 36 64.72 -15.64 -21.87
N GLU A 37 64.13 -15.75 -23.04
CA GLU A 37 63.58 -14.58 -23.72
C GLU A 37 62.44 -14.00 -22.86
N SER A 38 62.65 -12.79 -22.33
CA SER A 38 61.59 -12.06 -21.66
C SER A 38 60.54 -11.71 -22.69
N GLN A 39 59.44 -12.44 -22.69
CA GLN A 39 58.27 -12.02 -23.45
C GLN A 39 57.79 -10.70 -22.83
N PRO A 40 57.61 -9.63 -23.62
CA PRO A 40 57.04 -8.41 -23.10
C PRO A 40 55.64 -8.73 -22.56
N LEU A 41 55.40 -8.39 -21.28
CA LEU A 41 54.07 -8.52 -20.70
C LEU A 41 53.12 -7.62 -21.51
N PRO A 42 51.91 -8.11 -21.85
CA PRO A 42 50.91 -7.26 -22.49
C PRO A 42 50.61 -6.05 -21.60
N ASP A 43 50.53 -4.87 -22.21
CA ASP A 43 50.13 -3.64 -21.50
C ASP A 43 48.60 -3.62 -21.33
N PHE A 44 48.14 -3.87 -20.10
CA PHE A 44 46.72 -3.85 -19.74
C PHE A 44 46.23 -2.45 -19.31
N SER A 45 47.08 -1.42 -19.30
CA SER A 45 46.74 -0.10 -18.77
C SER A 45 45.52 0.56 -19.44
N LYS A 46 45.25 0.24 -20.71
CA LYS A 46 44.06 0.71 -21.41
C LYS A 46 42.79 0.01 -20.92
N ILE A 47 42.88 -1.28 -20.62
CA ILE A 47 41.77 -2.06 -20.08
C ILE A 47 41.46 -1.58 -18.67
N ASP A 48 42.49 -1.40 -17.83
CA ASP A 48 42.28 -0.91 -16.45
C ASP A 48 41.61 0.46 -16.42
N LYS A 49 42.02 1.38 -17.32
CA LYS A 49 41.38 2.69 -17.45
C LYS A 49 39.92 2.61 -17.87
N GLU A 50 39.60 1.73 -18.81
CA GLU A 50 38.22 1.54 -19.26
C GLU A 50 37.38 0.86 -18.18
N MET A 51 37.93 -0.11 -17.44
CA MET A 51 37.28 -0.73 -16.29
C MET A 51 36.94 0.32 -15.21
N SER A 52 37.91 1.14 -14.80
CA SER A 52 37.63 2.22 -13.83
C SER A 52 36.68 3.29 -14.34
N ARG A 53 36.58 3.49 -15.66
CA ARG A 53 35.58 4.36 -16.26
C ARG A 53 34.19 3.74 -16.18
N LEU A 54 34.07 2.45 -16.49
CA LEU A 54 32.81 1.71 -16.43
C LEU A 54 32.30 1.59 -15.00
N GLU A 55 33.16 1.26 -14.04
CA GLU A 55 32.78 1.19 -12.61
C GLU A 55 32.14 2.51 -12.13
N LYS A 56 32.71 3.67 -12.51
CA LYS A 56 32.12 4.97 -12.18
C LYS A 56 30.75 5.18 -12.82
N MET A 57 30.58 4.74 -14.06
CA MET A 57 29.29 4.85 -14.76
C MET A 57 28.25 3.91 -14.13
N GLU A 58 28.66 2.71 -13.71
CA GLU A 58 27.80 1.76 -13.00
C GLU A 58 27.38 2.34 -11.63
N ASP A 59 28.32 2.88 -10.85
CA ASP A 59 28.03 3.51 -9.56
C ASP A 59 27.06 4.70 -9.68
N GLU A 60 27.27 5.57 -10.68
CA GLU A 60 26.39 6.71 -10.95
C GLU A 60 24.97 6.25 -11.30
N GLU A 61 24.84 5.21 -12.12
CA GLU A 61 23.54 4.74 -12.56
C GLU A 61 22.83 3.89 -11.50
N GLU A 62 23.57 3.13 -10.69
CA GLU A 62 23.03 2.47 -9.50
C GLU A 62 22.49 3.51 -8.50
N ALA A 63 23.21 4.62 -8.29
CA ALA A 63 22.74 5.70 -7.43
C ALA A 63 21.45 6.35 -7.96
N ARG A 64 21.32 6.51 -9.29
CA ARG A 64 20.06 7.00 -9.89
C ARG A 64 18.92 6.02 -9.71
N LEU A 65 19.15 4.74 -9.96
CA LEU A 65 18.14 3.70 -9.80
C LEU A 65 17.63 3.64 -8.36
N ARG A 66 18.51 3.73 -7.35
CA ARG A 66 18.11 3.78 -5.95
C ARG A 66 17.15 4.94 -5.64
N VAL A 67 17.42 6.13 -6.18
CA VAL A 67 16.53 7.29 -6.02
C VAL A 67 15.19 7.06 -6.72
N GLU A 68 15.18 6.45 -7.90
CA GLU A 68 13.94 6.12 -8.61
C GLU A 68 13.12 5.07 -7.85
N GLU A 69 13.76 4.05 -7.29
CA GLU A 69 13.13 3.02 -6.45
C GLU A 69 12.48 3.65 -5.21
N ASP A 70 13.21 4.49 -4.46
CA ASP A 70 12.67 5.21 -3.30
C ASP A 70 11.44 6.07 -3.67
N MET A 71 11.50 6.74 -4.82
CA MET A 71 10.40 7.56 -5.32
C MET A 71 9.20 6.71 -5.72
N ALA A 72 9.43 5.54 -6.32
CA ALA A 72 8.38 4.58 -6.68
C ALA A 72 7.72 3.99 -5.43
N GLU A 73 8.49 3.63 -4.41
CA GLU A 73 7.96 3.16 -3.12
C GLU A 73 7.09 4.22 -2.44
N ALA A 74 7.59 5.47 -2.39
CA ALA A 74 6.82 6.59 -1.86
C ALA A 74 5.53 6.86 -2.65
N ALA A 75 5.54 6.66 -3.98
CA ALA A 75 4.34 6.76 -4.81
C ALA A 75 3.34 5.64 -4.52
N LEU A 76 3.81 4.40 -4.33
CA LEU A 76 2.97 3.25 -3.97
C LEU A 76 2.30 3.46 -2.60
N LEU A 77 3.03 3.98 -1.62
CA LEU A 77 2.48 4.31 -0.30
C LEU A 77 1.36 5.37 -0.41
N ARG A 78 1.59 6.44 -1.18
CA ARG A 78 0.57 7.48 -1.45
C ARG A 78 -0.66 6.90 -2.14
N ALA A 79 -0.48 6.02 -3.12
CA ALA A 79 -1.58 5.35 -3.81
C ALA A 79 -2.40 4.46 -2.86
N ARG A 80 -1.76 3.74 -1.93
CA ARG A 80 -2.45 2.94 -0.90
C ARG A 80 -3.28 3.83 0.02
N GLN A 81 -2.71 4.91 0.54
CA GLN A 81 -3.43 5.87 1.38
C GLN A 81 -4.65 6.49 0.66
N ALA A 82 -4.49 6.85 -0.62
CA ALA A 82 -5.58 7.36 -1.44
C ALA A 82 -6.71 6.32 -1.62
N ARG A 83 -6.36 5.04 -1.83
CA ARG A 83 -7.35 3.94 -1.93
C ARG A 83 -8.12 3.75 -0.63
N GLU A 84 -7.45 3.80 0.51
CA GLU A 84 -8.11 3.70 1.82
C GLU A 84 -9.04 4.89 2.07
N LYS A 85 -8.60 6.11 1.76
CA LYS A 85 -9.44 7.31 1.84
C LYS A 85 -10.68 7.17 0.96
N LEU A 86 -10.51 6.70 -0.29
CA LEU A 86 -11.61 6.44 -1.20
C LEU A 86 -12.59 5.39 -0.65
N SER A 87 -12.08 4.31 -0.04
CA SER A 87 -12.91 3.29 0.61
C SER A 87 -13.75 3.86 1.75
N ARG A 88 -13.14 4.69 2.62
CA ARG A 88 -13.84 5.39 3.70
C ARG A 88 -14.95 6.31 3.15
N LEU A 89 -14.63 7.13 2.16
CA LEU A 89 -15.61 8.02 1.51
C LEU A 89 -16.78 7.24 0.88
N ARG A 90 -16.50 6.09 0.24
CA ARG A 90 -17.56 5.23 -0.31
C ARG A 90 -18.47 4.67 0.78
N LYS A 91 -17.91 4.25 1.92
CA LYS A 91 -18.70 3.77 3.07
C LYS A 91 -19.57 4.89 3.64
N GLN A 92 -19.00 6.08 3.84
CA GLN A 92 -19.74 7.25 4.31
C GLN A 92 -20.89 7.61 3.36
N LYS A 93 -20.63 7.66 2.05
CA LYS A 93 -21.66 7.90 1.03
C LYS A 93 -22.81 6.88 1.10
N LYS A 94 -22.49 5.59 1.24
CA LYS A 94 -23.51 4.53 1.37
C LYS A 94 -24.34 4.71 2.64
N LEU A 95 -23.71 5.04 3.76
CA LEU A 95 -24.39 5.27 5.03
C LEU A 95 -25.33 6.48 4.95
N LEU A 96 -24.89 7.58 4.33
CA LEU A 96 -25.73 8.75 4.13
C LEU A 96 -26.94 8.44 3.25
N ARG A 97 -26.77 7.68 2.16
CA ARG A 97 -27.90 7.26 1.31
C ARG A 97 -28.90 6.37 2.04
N ARG A 98 -28.44 5.47 2.90
CA ARG A 98 -29.33 4.66 3.74
C ARG A 98 -30.12 5.55 4.71
N ARG A 99 -29.44 6.48 5.37
CA ARG A 99 -30.09 7.42 6.28
C ARG A 99 -31.10 8.33 5.57
N GLU A 100 -30.79 8.78 4.36
CA GLU A 100 -31.72 9.52 3.49
C GLU A 100 -32.98 8.71 3.24
N GLN A 101 -32.84 7.44 2.87
CA GLN A 101 -33.97 6.55 2.63
C GLN A 101 -34.78 6.28 3.91
N GLU A 102 -34.12 6.00 5.04
CA GLU A 102 -34.80 5.83 6.34
C GLU A 102 -35.62 7.05 6.76
N LEU A 103 -35.12 8.27 6.49
CA LEU A 103 -35.85 9.50 6.78
C LEU A 103 -37.05 9.67 5.84
N PHE A 104 -36.89 9.32 4.57
CA PHE A 104 -37.98 9.34 3.60
C PHE A 104 -39.08 8.34 3.97
N ASP A 105 -38.72 7.10 4.30
CA ASP A 105 -39.67 6.05 4.67
C ASP A 105 -40.43 6.40 5.95
N ARG A 106 -39.75 6.98 6.95
CA ARG A 106 -40.41 7.50 8.18
C ARG A 106 -41.34 8.67 7.87
N GLY A 107 -40.96 9.55 6.95
CA GLY A 107 -41.81 10.66 6.51
C GLY A 107 -43.10 10.15 5.86
N LEU A 108 -42.99 9.12 5.02
CA LEU A 108 -44.16 8.48 4.40
C LEU A 108 -45.06 7.84 5.46
N SER A 109 -44.52 7.07 6.40
CA SER A 109 -45.34 6.44 7.44
C SER A 109 -46.06 7.48 8.30
N THR A 110 -45.40 8.59 8.65
CA THR A 110 -46.06 9.68 9.39
C THR A 110 -47.16 10.37 8.60
N ALA A 111 -47.01 10.50 7.27
CA ALA A 111 -48.04 11.07 6.42
C ALA A 111 -49.26 10.14 6.34
N GLU A 112 -49.04 8.83 6.15
CA GLU A 112 -50.10 7.81 6.15
C GLU A 112 -50.85 7.77 7.49
N GLU A 113 -50.14 7.88 8.62
CA GLU A 113 -50.74 7.95 9.95
C GLU A 113 -51.63 9.19 10.12
N LEU A 114 -51.20 10.36 9.64
CA LEU A 114 -51.99 11.59 9.68
C LEU A 114 -53.24 11.49 8.80
N GLU A 115 -53.11 10.97 7.58
CA GLU A 115 -54.26 10.75 6.69
C GLU A 115 -55.29 9.79 7.32
N ALA A 116 -54.84 8.75 8.02
CA ALA A 116 -55.73 7.83 8.72
C ALA A 116 -56.47 8.51 9.89
N LEU A 117 -55.78 9.39 10.64
CA LEU A 117 -56.40 10.18 11.71
C LEU A 117 -57.44 11.16 11.15
N GLU A 118 -57.13 11.87 10.06
CA GLU A 118 -58.07 12.77 9.38
C GLU A 118 -59.34 12.03 8.93
N GLN A 119 -59.18 10.83 8.35
CA GLN A 119 -60.32 9.99 7.96
C GLN A 119 -61.17 9.55 9.16
N LEU A 120 -60.56 9.24 10.29
CA LEU A 120 -61.26 8.92 11.54
C LEU A 120 -62.02 10.12 12.10
N GLU A 121 -61.42 11.31 12.08
CA GLU A 121 -62.06 12.56 12.51
C GLU A 121 -63.25 12.90 11.62
N GLU A 122 -63.11 12.77 10.30
CA GLU A 122 -64.21 12.94 9.36
C GLU A 122 -65.35 11.95 9.65
N PHE A 123 -65.01 10.69 9.87
CA PHE A 123 -66.00 9.66 10.19
C PHE A 123 -66.74 9.97 11.49
N ASN A 124 -66.02 10.38 12.53
CA ASN A 124 -66.59 10.76 13.81
C ASN A 124 -67.48 12.01 13.69
N SER A 125 -67.05 13.01 12.90
CA SER A 125 -67.85 14.20 12.59
C SER A 125 -69.15 13.85 11.85
N LYS A 126 -69.08 12.95 10.87
CA LYS A 126 -70.26 12.42 10.15
C LYS A 126 -71.21 11.68 11.09
N LEU A 127 -70.69 10.84 12.00
CA LEU A 127 -71.51 10.16 13.01
C LEU A 127 -72.15 11.16 13.99
N SER A 128 -71.39 12.13 14.47
CA SER A 128 -71.87 13.15 15.42
C SER A 128 -72.96 14.03 14.81
N SER A 129 -72.84 14.39 13.53
CA SER A 129 -73.85 15.19 12.81
C SER A 129 -75.09 14.37 12.42
N ALA A 130 -74.96 13.07 12.18
CA ALA A 130 -76.09 12.18 11.93
C ALA A 130 -76.85 11.80 13.22
N ASN A 131 -76.17 11.77 14.38
CA ASN A 131 -76.74 11.39 15.67
C ASN A 131 -77.27 12.60 16.46
N VAL A 132 -78.37 13.21 15.97
CA VAL A 132 -79.07 14.34 16.64
C VAL A 132 -79.81 13.90 17.91
N GLU A 133 -79.87 12.59 18.19
CA GLU A 133 -80.51 11.99 19.38
C GLU A 133 -79.51 11.41 20.39
N ALA A 134 -78.29 11.95 20.47
CA ALA A 134 -77.41 11.63 21.60
C ALA A 134 -78.06 12.16 22.91
N PRO A 135 -78.27 11.33 23.95
CA PRO A 135 -78.91 11.78 25.18
C PRO A 135 -78.11 12.93 25.79
N LEU A 136 -78.80 14.00 26.21
CA LEU A 136 -78.28 15.20 26.92
C LEU A 136 -77.51 14.93 28.24
N GLY A 137 -77.10 13.69 28.50
CA GLY A 137 -76.34 13.23 29.66
C GLY A 137 -75.24 12.22 29.33
N ALA A 138 -74.80 12.09 28.08
CA ALA A 138 -73.57 11.37 27.76
C ALA A 138 -72.40 12.17 28.34
N ALA A 139 -71.96 11.75 29.53
CA ALA A 139 -70.97 12.41 30.35
C ALA A 139 -69.77 12.89 29.52
N VAL A 140 -69.41 14.16 29.68
CA VAL A 140 -68.08 14.68 29.35
C VAL A 140 -67.08 13.68 29.94
N VAL A 141 -66.39 12.94 29.07
CA VAL A 141 -65.34 12.02 29.48
C VAL A 141 -64.25 12.89 30.11
N ASP A 142 -64.16 12.85 31.44
CA ASP A 142 -63.17 13.61 32.18
C ASP A 142 -61.80 12.93 32.07
N TRP A 143 -60.99 13.39 31.12
CA TRP A 143 -59.64 12.90 30.88
C TRP A 143 -58.66 13.25 32.02
N SER A 144 -59.05 14.08 32.99
CA SER A 144 -58.22 14.46 34.14
C SER A 144 -57.83 13.27 35.02
N PHE A 145 -58.64 12.22 35.04
CA PHE A 145 -58.39 11.01 35.82
C PHE A 145 -57.14 10.24 35.34
N LEU A 146 -56.86 10.24 34.02
CA LEU A 146 -55.74 9.50 33.44
C LEU A 146 -54.37 10.08 33.85
N TRP A 147 -54.32 11.38 34.17
CA TRP A 147 -53.08 12.08 34.52
C TRP A 147 -52.81 12.13 36.05
N ASN A 148 -53.78 11.75 36.88
CA ASN A 148 -53.63 11.74 38.35
C ASN A 148 -53.11 10.40 38.94
N ILE A 149 -52.81 9.40 38.10
CA ILE A 149 -52.31 8.08 38.53
C ILE A 149 -50.78 8.08 38.79
N GLY A 150 -50.09 9.20 38.60
CA GLY A 150 -48.63 9.30 38.71
C GLY A 150 -48.05 9.55 40.11
N ASP A 151 -48.82 10.00 41.10
CA ASP A 151 -48.26 10.56 42.35
C ASP A 151 -48.46 9.70 43.62
N THR A 152 -48.96 8.47 43.51
CA THR A 152 -48.95 7.52 44.64
C THR A 152 -47.79 6.53 44.52
N GLY A 153 -46.57 7.03 44.61
CA GLY A 153 -45.41 6.22 44.96
C GLY A 153 -45.39 5.96 46.47
N PRO A 154 -45.12 4.72 46.94
CA PRO A 154 -45.01 4.45 48.37
C PRO A 154 -43.77 5.15 48.93
N SER A 155 -43.98 6.13 49.82
CA SER A 155 -42.96 6.66 50.71
C SER A 155 -42.43 5.52 51.59
N ALA A 156 -41.27 4.98 51.22
CA ALA A 156 -40.51 4.10 52.09
C ALA A 156 -39.88 4.95 53.19
N GLY A 157 -40.51 4.92 54.38
CA GLY A 157 -39.94 5.46 55.59
C GLY A 157 -38.65 4.72 55.97
N GLY A 158 -37.57 5.47 56.12
CA GLY A 158 -36.34 5.05 56.77
C GLY A 158 -36.06 5.98 57.94
N SER A 159 -36.50 5.58 59.13
CA SER A 159 -36.14 6.20 60.40
C SER A 159 -35.14 5.30 61.12
N SER A 160 -34.05 5.93 61.58
CA SER A 160 -33.10 5.51 62.63
C SER A 160 -32.14 4.36 62.34
#